data_AF-A0A6J6IS91-F1
#
_entry.id   AF-A0A6J6IS91-F1
#
_cell.length_a   1.000
_cell.length_b   1.000
_cell.length_c   1.000
_cell.angle_alpha   90.00
_cell.angle_beta   90.00
_cell.angle_gamma   90.00
#
_symmetry.space_group_name_H-M   'P 1'
#
loop_
_entity.id
_entity.type
_entity.pdbx_description
1 polymer ?
#
loop_
_entity_poly.entity_id
_entity_poly.type
_entity_poly.pdbx_seq_one_letter_code
_entity_poly.pdbx_strand_id
1 'polypeptide(L)'
;MKTGAKTSLYTTALTFALALTALTAPPAQAFELPLTVAADQLSGYERSLFKHWIDADKDRCDTRKEVLIQEAVVVPKLSSGCVFNGGQWISPYEGLPTSDYSTLDIDHMVPLSEAWRSGAWKWSPAQREAFANDLTDQRALVAVTAGLNRQKGDQDPSTWLPPENQCTYVSNWIAIKVRYSLTIDTAEANALTSLVSQCNITSITAFSIPAYAVTAGINPITLVSPTTAPTPTAKPSATPEFSKVVKYSTCAKARTAGVTPIVRSKNKALYNLNKGLDRDKDGVACE
;
A
#
# COMPACT_ATOMS: atom_id res chain seq x y z
N MET A 1 -45.46 -36.69 -78.66
CA MET A 1 -44.57 -35.53 -78.89
C MET A 1 -44.44 -34.77 -77.58
N LYS A 2 -43.22 -34.72 -77.01
CA LYS A 2 -42.89 -34.02 -75.75
C LYS A 2 -42.31 -32.65 -76.09
N THR A 3 -42.82 -31.59 -75.46
CA THR A 3 -42.17 -30.28 -75.37
C THR A 3 -41.61 -30.11 -73.95
N GLY A 4 -40.30 -29.83 -73.85
CA GLY A 4 -39.59 -29.73 -72.59
C GLY A 4 -39.62 -28.31 -72.00
N ALA A 5 -39.84 -28.21 -70.70
CA ALA A 5 -39.65 -26.99 -69.91
C ALA A 5 -38.28 -27.03 -69.22
N LYS A 6 -37.53 -25.92 -69.32
CA LYS A 6 -36.23 -25.73 -68.66
C LYS A 6 -36.43 -25.19 -67.24
N THR A 7 -35.82 -25.82 -66.26
CA THR A 7 -35.80 -25.36 -64.86
C THR A 7 -34.48 -24.65 -64.58
N SER A 8 -34.53 -23.39 -64.16
CA SER A 8 -33.35 -22.60 -63.77
C SER A 8 -33.18 -22.65 -62.26
N LEU A 9 -32.03 -23.09 -61.78
CA LEU A 9 -31.65 -23.06 -60.35
C LEU A 9 -31.06 -21.70 -60.00
N TYR A 10 -31.55 -21.08 -58.93
CA TYR A 10 -30.95 -19.90 -58.29
C TYR A 10 -30.24 -20.35 -57.00
N THR A 11 -28.95 -20.09 -56.91
CA THR A 11 -28.12 -20.39 -55.73
C THR A 11 -27.99 -19.12 -54.90
N THR A 12 -28.69 -19.03 -53.77
CA THR A 12 -28.51 -17.95 -52.78
C THR A 12 -27.30 -18.26 -51.89
N ALA A 13 -26.26 -17.43 -51.98
CA ALA A 13 -25.13 -17.46 -51.04
C ALA A 13 -25.46 -16.64 -49.79
N LEU A 14 -25.40 -17.28 -48.62
CA LEU A 14 -25.65 -16.65 -47.32
C LEU A 14 -24.31 -16.21 -46.70
N THR A 15 -24.08 -14.90 -46.61
CA THR A 15 -22.88 -14.33 -45.97
C THR A 15 -23.13 -14.14 -44.47
N PHE A 16 -22.37 -14.85 -43.63
CA PHE A 16 -22.32 -14.61 -42.19
C PHE A 16 -21.27 -13.53 -41.87
N ALA A 17 -21.72 -12.38 -41.37
CA ALA A 17 -20.85 -11.35 -40.81
C ALA A 17 -20.55 -11.67 -39.35
N LEU A 18 -19.28 -11.97 -39.02
CA LEU A 18 -18.83 -12.15 -37.65
C LEU A 18 -18.57 -10.77 -37.02
N ALA A 19 -19.44 -10.33 -36.11
CA ALA A 19 -19.21 -9.12 -35.33
C ALA A 19 -18.26 -9.44 -34.16
N LEU A 20 -16.97 -9.09 -34.29
CA LEU A 20 -16.02 -9.10 -33.17
C LEU A 20 -16.35 -7.92 -32.24
N THR A 21 -16.97 -8.21 -31.10
CA THR A 21 -17.05 -7.25 -29.99
C THR A 21 -15.77 -7.37 -29.18
N ALA A 22 -14.89 -6.37 -29.29
CA ALA A 22 -13.71 -6.28 -28.43
C ALA A 22 -14.16 -6.03 -26.99
N LEU A 23 -13.93 -6.99 -26.09
CA LEU A 23 -14.04 -6.76 -24.65
C LEU A 23 -12.92 -5.82 -24.22
N THR A 24 -13.24 -4.53 -24.08
CA THR A 24 -12.36 -3.57 -23.41
C THR A 24 -12.29 -3.94 -21.92
N ALA A 25 -11.11 -4.30 -21.42
CA ALA A 25 -10.89 -4.45 -20.00
C ALA A 25 -11.27 -3.15 -19.27
N PRO A 26 -11.88 -3.20 -18.07
CA PRO A 26 -12.11 -2.00 -17.27
C PRO A 26 -10.76 -1.32 -17.01
N PRO A 27 -10.71 0.03 -16.99
CA PRO A 27 -9.48 0.73 -16.65
C PRO A 27 -9.02 0.25 -15.27
N ALA A 28 -7.75 -0.13 -15.17
CA ALA A 28 -7.15 -0.43 -13.87
C ALA A 28 -7.39 0.80 -12.97
N GLN A 29 -7.96 0.59 -11.77
CA GLN A 29 -8.09 1.66 -10.80
C GLN A 29 -6.70 2.22 -10.53
N ALA A 30 -6.51 3.51 -10.79
CA ALA A 30 -5.26 4.20 -10.49
C ALA A 30 -4.99 4.06 -8.98
N PHE A 31 -3.76 3.73 -8.61
CA PHE A 31 -3.36 3.71 -7.21
C PHE A 31 -3.45 5.13 -6.65
N GLU A 32 -4.38 5.35 -5.72
CA GLU A 32 -4.47 6.61 -5.00
C GLU A 32 -3.35 6.67 -3.95
N LEU A 33 -2.55 7.73 -3.98
CA LEU A 33 -1.50 7.95 -2.99
C LEU A 33 -2.11 8.04 -1.58
N PRO A 34 -1.76 7.14 -0.65
CA PRO A 34 -2.35 7.11 0.68
C PRO A 34 -1.65 8.08 1.64
N LEU A 35 -1.35 9.29 1.18
CA LEU A 35 -0.59 10.29 1.91
C LEU A 35 -1.36 11.61 1.97
N THR A 36 -1.32 12.25 3.15
CA THR A 36 -1.96 13.55 3.36
C THR A 36 -1.05 14.66 2.84
N VAL A 37 -1.58 15.50 1.95
CA VAL A 37 -0.88 16.72 1.50
C VAL A 37 -1.00 17.81 2.55
N ALA A 38 0.11 18.39 2.99
CA ALA A 38 0.15 19.51 3.92
C ALA A 38 1.36 20.42 3.64
N ALA A 39 1.31 21.65 4.12
CA ALA A 39 2.46 22.56 4.04
C ALA A 39 3.57 22.13 5.03
N ASP A 40 4.81 22.27 4.59
CA ASP A 40 5.99 21.94 5.37
C ASP A 40 6.21 22.85 6.58
N GLN A 41 6.68 22.25 7.68
CA GLN A 41 7.18 22.97 8.83
C GLN A 41 8.67 23.27 8.69
N LEU A 42 9.01 24.49 8.26
CA LEU A 42 10.38 24.86 7.90
C LEU A 42 11.26 25.30 9.09
N SER A 43 10.69 25.62 10.25
CA SER A 43 11.42 26.18 11.38
C SER A 43 11.56 25.20 12.56
N GLY A 44 12.59 25.44 13.38
CA GLY A 44 12.82 24.74 14.65
C GLY A 44 13.50 23.37 14.53
N TYR A 45 13.87 22.94 13.32
CA TYR A 45 14.62 21.71 13.15
C TYR A 45 16.05 21.86 13.68
N GLU A 46 16.43 20.92 14.54
CA GLU A 46 17.83 20.63 14.87
C GLU A 46 18.05 19.13 14.81
N ARG A 47 19.14 18.69 14.18
CA ARG A 47 19.46 17.25 14.04
C ARG A 47 19.58 16.54 15.39
N SER A 48 20.05 17.25 16.41
CA SER A 48 20.19 16.78 17.80
C SER A 48 18.85 16.37 18.44
N LEU A 49 17.71 16.85 17.93
CA LEU A 49 16.38 16.47 18.41
C LEU A 49 15.99 15.03 18.06
N PHE A 50 16.72 14.41 17.13
CA PHE A 50 16.59 13.01 16.73
C PHE A 50 17.81 12.24 17.22
N LYS A 51 17.79 11.84 18.50
CA LYS A 51 18.86 11.01 19.06
C LYS A 51 18.96 9.70 18.27
N HIS A 52 20.09 9.48 17.62
CA HIS A 52 20.35 8.32 16.76
C HIS A 52 21.68 7.65 17.08
N TRP A 53 21.86 6.45 16.54
CA TRP A 53 22.97 5.56 16.81
C TRP A 53 22.99 5.13 18.28
N ILE A 54 21.83 4.67 18.75
CA ILE A 54 21.72 4.07 20.07
C ILE A 54 22.09 2.59 19.99
N ASP A 55 22.63 2.08 21.09
CA ASP A 55 22.79 0.65 21.37
C ASP A 55 21.61 0.22 22.25
N ALA A 56 20.53 -0.24 21.58
CA ALA A 56 19.24 -0.46 22.22
C ALA A 56 19.20 -1.73 23.09
N ASP A 57 19.87 -2.79 22.65
CA ASP A 57 19.94 -4.08 23.33
C ASP A 57 21.22 -4.27 24.17
N LYS A 58 22.12 -3.29 24.14
CA LYS A 58 23.34 -3.20 24.96
C LYS A 58 24.38 -4.25 24.59
N ASP A 59 24.44 -4.65 23.33
CA ASP A 59 25.39 -5.61 22.82
C ASP A 59 26.72 -4.97 22.33
N ARG A 60 26.78 -3.62 22.35
CA ARG A 60 27.86 -2.72 21.88
C ARG A 60 27.85 -2.44 20.38
N CYS A 61 26.82 -2.86 19.66
CA CYS A 61 26.53 -2.42 18.31
C CYS A 61 25.49 -1.30 18.37
N ASP A 62 25.86 -0.11 17.89
CA ASP A 62 24.86 0.94 17.70
C ASP A 62 23.97 0.61 16.49
N THR A 63 22.85 1.34 16.38
CA THR A 63 21.90 1.18 15.27
C THR A 63 22.57 1.24 13.89
N ARG A 64 23.64 2.02 13.70
CA ARG A 64 24.37 2.05 12.43
C ARG A 64 25.03 0.70 12.15
N LYS A 65 25.65 0.12 13.17
CA LYS A 65 26.26 -1.21 13.08
C LYS A 65 25.21 -2.29 12.85
N GLU A 66 24.05 -2.19 13.50
CA GLU A 66 22.93 -3.10 13.28
C GLU A 66 22.50 -3.15 11.81
N VAL A 67 22.29 -1.98 11.19
CA VAL A 67 21.92 -1.92 9.76
C VAL A 67 23.00 -2.56 8.88
N LEU A 68 24.28 -2.26 9.15
CA LEU A 68 25.38 -2.86 8.40
C LEU A 68 25.43 -4.38 8.58
N ILE A 69 25.10 -4.93 9.75
CA ILE A 69 25.01 -6.39 9.94
C ILE A 69 23.81 -6.95 9.15
N GLN A 70 22.66 -6.29 9.25
CA GLN A 70 21.40 -6.71 8.61
C GLN A 70 21.48 -6.72 7.08
N GLU A 71 22.18 -5.76 6.48
CA GLU A 71 22.25 -5.58 5.02
C GLU A 71 23.50 -6.18 4.36
N ALA A 72 24.39 -6.80 5.15
CA ALA A 72 25.57 -7.45 4.61
C ALA A 72 25.18 -8.62 3.69
N VAL A 73 25.59 -8.58 2.42
CA VAL A 73 25.45 -9.72 1.49
C VAL A 73 26.45 -10.83 1.81
N VAL A 74 27.59 -10.45 2.41
CA VAL A 74 28.51 -11.38 3.08
C VAL A 74 28.68 -10.88 4.51
N VAL A 75 28.18 -11.64 5.48
CA VAL A 75 28.17 -11.24 6.89
C VAL A 75 29.60 -11.11 7.42
N PRO A 76 29.98 -9.96 8.01
CA PRO A 76 31.31 -9.77 8.59
C PRO A 76 31.49 -10.62 9.86
N LYS A 77 32.73 -11.00 10.17
CA LYS A 77 33.04 -11.56 11.50
C LYS A 77 33.11 -10.44 12.52
N LEU A 78 32.36 -10.56 13.61
CA LEU A 78 32.35 -9.59 14.70
C LEU A 78 33.42 -9.93 15.73
N SER A 79 34.30 -8.97 16.05
CA SER A 79 35.16 -9.01 17.22
C SER A 79 34.61 -8.14 18.36
N SER A 80 35.29 -8.11 19.51
CA SER A 80 34.84 -7.38 20.69
C SER A 80 34.52 -5.90 20.38
N GLY A 81 33.36 -5.44 20.83
CA GLY A 81 32.92 -4.04 20.63
C GLY A 81 32.40 -3.74 19.22
N CYS A 82 31.75 -4.72 18.57
CA CYS A 82 31.12 -4.56 17.27
C CYS A 82 32.06 -4.09 16.14
N VAL A 83 33.29 -4.60 16.16
CA VAL A 83 34.28 -4.32 15.13
C VAL A 83 34.17 -5.39 14.04
N PHE A 84 34.03 -4.94 12.79
CA PHE A 84 33.84 -5.81 11.64
C PHE A 84 35.17 -6.28 11.07
N ASN A 85 35.28 -7.57 10.80
CA ASN A 85 36.40 -8.16 10.08
C ASN A 85 35.86 -8.78 8.78
N GLY A 86 36.17 -8.14 7.66
CA GLY A 86 35.61 -8.48 6.35
C GLY A 86 34.16 -8.00 6.20
N GLY A 87 33.43 -8.67 5.31
CA GLY A 87 32.06 -8.35 4.94
C GLY A 87 31.95 -7.79 3.52
N GLN A 88 30.74 -7.83 2.97
CA GLN A 88 30.40 -7.18 1.71
C GLN A 88 28.98 -6.63 1.78
N TRP A 89 28.79 -5.50 1.11
CA TRP A 89 27.53 -4.76 1.04
C TRP A 89 27.28 -4.31 -0.39
N ILE A 90 26.02 -4.04 -0.73
CA ILE A 90 25.64 -3.46 -2.02
C ILE A 90 24.75 -2.25 -1.71
N SER A 91 25.18 -1.07 -2.13
CA SER A 91 24.37 0.14 -1.95
C SER A 91 23.13 0.08 -2.86
N PRO A 92 21.90 0.22 -2.34
CA PRO A 92 20.69 0.09 -3.15
C PRO A 92 20.50 1.24 -4.14
N TYR A 93 21.19 2.37 -3.97
CA TYR A 93 21.02 3.57 -4.81
C TYR A 93 21.68 3.46 -6.19
N GLU A 94 22.78 2.72 -6.29
CA GLU A 94 23.54 2.53 -7.54
C GLU A 94 23.93 1.06 -7.81
N GLY A 95 23.63 0.15 -6.88
CA GLY A 95 23.93 -1.28 -7.03
C GLY A 95 25.42 -1.63 -6.96
N LEU A 96 26.27 -0.72 -6.47
CA LEU A 96 27.71 -0.94 -6.39
C LEU A 96 28.08 -1.74 -5.13
N PRO A 97 28.85 -2.83 -5.28
CA PRO A 97 29.36 -3.59 -4.15
C PRO A 97 30.55 -2.88 -3.49
N THR A 98 30.67 -3.02 -2.17
CA THR A 98 31.86 -2.62 -1.41
C THR A 98 32.16 -3.63 -0.31
N SER A 99 33.44 -3.82 -0.01
CA SER A 99 33.91 -4.52 1.19
C SER A 99 34.42 -3.56 2.27
N ASP A 100 34.44 -2.26 1.98
CA ASP A 100 34.81 -1.22 2.93
C ASP A 100 33.54 -0.58 3.49
N TYR A 101 33.12 -1.01 4.68
CA TYR A 101 31.93 -0.45 5.33
C TYR A 101 32.09 1.02 5.72
N SER A 102 33.31 1.57 5.73
CA SER A 102 33.55 2.98 6.05
C SER A 102 33.13 3.93 4.94
N THR A 103 32.98 3.42 3.70
CA THR A 103 32.46 4.21 2.57
C THR A 103 30.93 4.29 2.55
N LEU A 104 30.27 3.57 3.44
CA LEU A 104 28.81 3.56 3.56
C LEU A 104 28.35 4.55 4.63
N ASP A 105 27.23 5.20 4.38
CA ASP A 105 26.43 5.87 5.39
C ASP A 105 25.12 5.10 5.59
N ILE A 106 24.53 5.24 6.78
CA ILE A 106 23.16 4.79 7.00
C ILE A 106 22.25 5.99 6.74
N ASP A 107 21.51 5.90 5.65
CA ASP A 107 20.52 6.89 5.26
C ASP A 107 19.17 6.56 5.90
N HIS A 108 18.49 7.60 6.37
CA HIS A 108 17.08 7.52 6.70
C HIS A 108 16.31 7.66 5.39
N MET A 109 15.55 6.63 5.00
CA MET A 109 14.79 6.64 3.74
C MET A 109 14.04 7.95 3.56
N VAL A 110 13.32 8.38 4.60
CA VAL A 110 12.87 9.78 4.76
C VAL A 110 13.88 10.51 5.68
N PRO A 111 14.64 11.52 5.19
CA PRO A 111 15.63 12.24 5.99
C PRO A 111 15.05 12.85 7.27
N LEU A 112 15.86 12.98 8.32
CA LEU A 112 15.41 13.54 9.61
C LEU A 112 14.83 14.97 9.49
N SER A 113 15.43 15.81 8.64
CA SER A 113 14.96 17.18 8.34
C SER A 113 13.62 17.14 7.59
N GLU A 114 13.49 16.23 6.62
CA GLU A 114 12.24 16.02 5.88
C GLU A 114 11.12 15.50 6.80
N ALA A 115 11.41 14.50 7.65
CA ALA A 115 10.47 14.01 8.63
C ALA A 115 9.98 15.13 9.57
N TRP A 116 10.88 16.06 9.96
CA TRP A 116 10.49 17.25 10.71
C TRP A 116 9.47 18.10 9.96
N ARG A 117 9.78 18.47 8.71
CA ARG A 117 8.87 19.27 7.86
C ARG A 117 7.51 18.60 7.69
N SER A 118 7.51 17.29 7.55
CA SER A 118 6.32 16.45 7.34
C SER A 118 5.54 16.06 8.60
N GLY A 119 5.88 16.58 9.79
CA GLY A 119 5.07 16.42 11.00
C GLY A 119 5.80 15.95 12.26
N ALA A 120 7.05 15.49 12.16
CA ALA A 120 7.83 15.05 13.31
C ALA A 120 8.18 16.19 14.30
N TRP A 121 7.95 17.44 13.90
CA TRP A 121 8.01 18.59 14.82
C TRP A 121 7.02 18.49 15.99
N LYS A 122 5.89 17.78 15.79
CA LYS A 122 4.87 17.54 16.84
C LYS A 122 5.24 16.40 17.78
N TRP A 123 6.23 15.60 17.40
CA TRP A 123 6.59 14.39 18.12
C TRP A 123 7.27 14.73 19.45
N SER A 124 7.12 13.86 20.43
CA SER A 124 7.95 13.83 21.61
C SER A 124 9.40 13.44 21.25
N PRO A 125 10.39 13.74 22.10
CA PRO A 125 11.76 13.28 21.92
C PRO A 125 11.86 11.75 21.74
N ALA A 126 11.07 10.98 22.49
CA ALA A 126 11.05 9.52 22.39
C ALA A 126 10.56 9.02 21.02
N GLN A 127 9.57 9.69 20.42
CA GLN A 127 9.09 9.38 19.06
C GLN A 127 10.13 9.69 17.99
N ARG A 128 10.88 10.78 18.13
CA ARG A 128 11.99 11.10 17.21
C ARG A 128 13.15 10.13 17.33
N GLU A 129 13.53 9.74 18.55
CA GLU A 129 14.53 8.69 18.79
C GLU A 129 14.06 7.35 18.21
N ALA A 130 12.78 7.01 18.40
CA ALA A 130 12.14 5.83 17.82
C ALA A 130 12.22 5.77 16.29
N PHE A 131 11.90 6.87 15.60
CA PHE A 131 12.01 6.99 14.14
C PHE A 131 13.46 6.89 13.68
N ALA A 132 14.36 7.57 14.37
CA ALA A 132 15.75 7.66 13.96
C ALA A 132 16.54 6.34 14.12
N ASN A 133 15.99 5.38 14.87
CA ASN A 133 16.60 4.08 15.13
C ASN A 133 15.66 2.89 14.82
N ASP A 134 14.71 3.05 13.89
CA ASP A 134 13.80 1.96 13.53
C ASP A 134 14.49 0.86 12.72
N LEU A 135 14.74 -0.28 13.38
CA LEU A 135 15.26 -1.51 12.78
C LEU A 135 14.16 -2.53 12.47
N THR A 136 12.90 -2.23 12.79
CA THR A 136 11.79 -3.19 12.64
C THR A 136 11.18 -3.18 11.24
N ASP A 137 11.55 -2.21 10.40
CA ASP A 137 11.26 -2.16 8.97
C ASP A 137 12.56 -1.85 8.22
N GLN A 138 13.06 -2.80 7.43
CA GLN A 138 14.31 -2.70 6.66
C GLN A 138 14.36 -1.48 5.72
N ARG A 139 13.22 -0.84 5.44
CA ARG A 139 13.18 0.33 4.57
C ARG A 139 13.46 1.62 5.32
N ALA A 140 13.43 1.64 6.66
CA ALA A 140 13.56 2.88 7.42
C ALA A 140 14.99 3.42 7.39
N LEU A 141 15.96 2.52 7.48
CA LEU A 141 17.39 2.79 7.50
C LEU A 141 18.08 1.90 6.45
N VAL A 142 18.87 2.50 5.57
CA VAL A 142 19.55 1.76 4.48
C VAL A 142 21.03 2.14 4.39
N ALA A 143 21.90 1.15 4.21
CA ALA A 143 23.33 1.36 3.99
C ALA A 143 23.59 1.72 2.53
N VAL A 144 24.00 2.97 2.30
CA VAL A 144 24.21 3.54 0.98
C VAL A 144 25.60 4.14 0.89
N THR A 145 26.15 4.35 -0.31
CA THR A 145 27.43 5.06 -0.40
C THR A 145 27.30 6.50 0.11
N ALA A 146 28.33 6.94 0.85
CA ALA A 146 28.33 8.26 1.47
C ALA A 146 28.17 9.40 0.44
N GLY A 147 28.66 9.22 -0.79
CA GLY A 147 28.53 10.20 -1.87
C GLY A 147 27.08 10.46 -2.25
N LEU A 148 26.31 9.40 -2.54
CA LEU A 148 24.90 9.54 -2.91
C LEU A 148 24.03 9.96 -1.74
N ASN A 149 24.33 9.50 -0.52
CA ASN A 149 23.63 9.98 0.67
C ASN A 149 23.78 11.50 0.86
N ARG A 150 24.99 12.03 0.64
CA ARG A 150 25.25 13.47 0.73
C ARG A 150 24.65 14.25 -0.42
N GLN A 151 24.54 13.63 -1.61
CA GLN A 151 23.83 14.23 -2.74
C GLN A 151 22.33 14.32 -2.46
N LYS A 152 21.73 13.28 -1.88
CA LYS A 152 20.33 13.28 -1.43
C LYS A 152 20.09 14.34 -0.36
N GLY A 153 20.95 14.41 0.66
CA GLY A 153 20.78 15.38 1.75
C GLY A 153 19.42 15.24 2.43
N ASP A 154 18.66 16.34 2.48
CA ASP A 154 17.29 16.37 2.98
C ASP A 154 16.22 16.54 1.88
N GLN A 155 16.58 16.24 0.64
CA GLN A 155 15.71 16.35 -0.52
C GLN A 155 14.65 15.24 -0.54
N ASP A 156 13.44 15.59 -0.97
CA ASP A 156 12.35 14.66 -1.25
C ASP A 156 12.36 14.20 -2.74
N PRO A 157 11.52 13.20 -3.12
CA PRO A 157 11.45 12.65 -4.48
C PRO A 157 11.12 13.65 -5.60
N SER A 158 10.65 14.86 -5.29
CA SER A 158 10.46 15.92 -6.28
C SER A 158 11.77 16.57 -6.74
N THR A 159 12.84 16.44 -5.95
CA THR A 159 14.13 17.08 -6.25
C THR A 159 15.31 16.12 -6.30
N TRP A 160 15.20 14.93 -5.71
CA TRP A 160 16.24 13.90 -5.80
C TRP A 160 15.67 12.48 -5.91
N LEU A 161 16.27 11.68 -6.78
CA LEU A 161 16.05 10.24 -6.90
C LEU A 161 17.40 9.54 -7.03
N PRO A 162 17.53 8.29 -6.57
CA PRO A 162 18.74 7.52 -6.80
C PRO A 162 18.97 7.28 -8.31
N PRO A 163 20.23 7.09 -8.73
CA PRO A 163 20.54 6.82 -10.13
C PRO A 163 19.94 5.49 -10.61
N GLU A 164 19.85 4.48 -9.72
CA GLU A 164 19.24 3.18 -10.00
C GLU A 164 18.08 2.89 -9.05
N ASN A 165 17.27 1.87 -9.37
CA ASN A 165 16.19 1.36 -8.49
C ASN A 165 15.15 2.40 -8.02
N GLN A 166 14.88 3.43 -8.84
CA GLN A 166 13.98 4.54 -8.48
C GLN A 166 12.58 4.06 -8.05
N CYS A 167 12.02 3.04 -8.68
CA CYS A 167 10.70 2.53 -8.32
C CYS A 167 10.66 1.87 -6.94
N THR A 168 11.73 1.15 -6.57
CA THR A 168 11.88 0.60 -5.22
C THR A 168 12.02 1.73 -4.20
N TYR A 169 12.83 2.75 -4.52
CA TYR A 169 12.98 3.94 -3.68
C TYR A 169 11.65 4.65 -3.45
N VAL A 170 10.87 4.91 -4.50
CA VAL A 170 9.54 5.55 -4.41
C VAL A 170 8.57 4.73 -3.57
N SER A 171 8.52 3.41 -3.78
CA SER A 171 7.68 2.52 -2.98
C SER A 171 8.08 2.54 -1.50
N ASN A 172 9.38 2.51 -1.20
CA ASN A 172 9.90 2.54 0.16
C ASN A 172 9.65 3.89 0.84
N TRP A 173 9.84 4.99 0.11
CA TRP A 173 9.56 6.34 0.55
C TRP A 173 8.09 6.49 0.99
N ILE A 174 7.14 6.09 0.12
CA ILE A 174 5.71 6.11 0.44
C ILE A 174 5.42 5.23 1.65
N ALA A 175 5.99 4.03 1.71
CA ALA A 175 5.77 3.11 2.83
C ALA A 175 6.22 3.69 4.18
N ILE A 176 7.37 4.37 4.23
CA ILE A 176 7.88 5.00 5.45
C ILE A 176 7.05 6.24 5.82
N LYS A 177 6.69 7.09 4.85
CA LYS A 177 5.78 8.23 5.11
C LYS A 177 4.45 7.75 5.70
N VAL A 178 3.86 6.70 5.14
CA VAL A 178 2.62 6.08 5.66
C VAL A 178 2.82 5.53 7.07
N ARG A 179 3.86 4.72 7.26
CA ARG A 179 4.17 4.06 8.54
C ARG A 179 4.26 5.08 9.67
N TYR A 180 4.85 6.25 9.42
CA TYR A 180 5.03 7.29 10.42
C TYR A 180 3.99 8.40 10.38
N SER A 181 2.96 8.27 9.54
CA SER A 181 1.92 9.30 9.35
C SER A 181 2.50 10.67 9.04
N LEU A 182 3.56 10.70 8.24
CA LEU A 182 4.19 11.91 7.73
C LEU A 182 3.40 12.41 6.53
N THR A 183 3.24 13.73 6.44
CA THR A 183 2.62 14.38 5.29
C THR A 183 3.59 14.48 4.13
N ILE A 184 3.06 14.88 2.99
CA ILE A 184 3.85 15.29 1.82
C ILE A 184 3.47 16.70 1.42
N ASP A 185 4.39 17.46 0.86
CA ASP A 185 4.04 18.77 0.29
C ASP A 185 3.42 18.63 -1.11
N THR A 186 3.00 19.74 -1.70
CA THR A 186 2.38 19.75 -3.03
C THR A 186 3.33 19.32 -4.15
N ALA A 187 4.61 19.71 -4.09
CA ALA A 187 5.61 19.35 -5.09
C ALA A 187 5.94 17.86 -5.02
N GLU A 188 6.13 17.35 -3.80
CA GLU A 188 6.33 15.93 -3.51
C GLU A 188 5.12 15.11 -3.98
N ALA A 189 3.89 15.55 -3.70
CA ALA A 189 2.67 14.85 -4.15
C ALA A 189 2.58 14.73 -5.68
N ASN A 190 2.91 15.80 -6.40
CA ASN A 190 2.90 15.79 -7.87
C ASN A 190 3.97 14.84 -8.43
N ALA A 191 5.17 14.86 -7.84
CA ALA A 191 6.27 13.98 -8.22
C ALA A 191 5.91 12.51 -7.94
N LEU A 192 5.46 12.19 -6.72
CA LEU A 192 5.05 10.83 -6.34
C LEU A 192 3.90 10.31 -7.21
N THR A 193 2.93 11.14 -7.58
CA THR A 193 1.81 10.71 -8.45
C THR A 193 2.33 10.28 -9.83
N SER A 194 3.26 11.07 -10.37
CA SER A 194 3.91 10.78 -11.66
C SER A 194 4.77 9.53 -11.57
N LEU A 195 5.56 9.40 -10.51
CA LEU A 195 6.48 8.27 -10.29
C LEU A 195 5.74 6.96 -10.02
N VAL A 196 4.66 6.97 -9.23
CA VAL A 196 3.78 5.81 -9.02
C VAL A 196 3.25 5.28 -10.36
N SER A 197 2.81 6.19 -11.22
CA SER A 197 2.29 5.84 -12.55
C SER A 197 3.40 5.26 -13.44
N GLN A 198 4.58 5.90 -13.48
CA GLN A 198 5.73 5.43 -14.25
C GLN A 198 6.26 4.07 -13.77
N CYS A 199 6.23 3.84 -12.47
CA CYS A 199 6.70 2.63 -11.82
C CYS A 199 5.65 1.52 -11.73
N ASN A 200 4.43 1.75 -12.25
CA ASN A 200 3.29 0.83 -12.15
C ASN A 200 3.06 0.33 -10.72
N ILE A 201 3.18 1.22 -9.73
CA ILE A 201 2.94 0.88 -8.33
C ILE A 201 1.43 0.75 -8.12
N THR A 202 0.95 -0.46 -7.86
CA THR A 202 -0.47 -0.75 -7.66
C THR A 202 -0.84 -0.99 -6.19
N SER A 203 0.15 -1.16 -5.32
CA SER A 203 -0.04 -1.39 -3.89
C SER A 203 1.22 -1.03 -3.12
N ILE A 204 1.06 -0.47 -1.92
CA ILE A 204 2.15 -0.26 -0.97
C ILE A 204 1.85 -1.07 0.28
N THR A 205 2.80 -1.92 0.69
CA THR A 205 2.71 -2.63 1.96
C THR A 205 3.42 -1.80 3.03
N ALA A 206 2.68 -1.12 3.91
CA ALA A 206 3.28 -0.52 5.10
C ALA A 206 3.20 -1.52 6.27
N PHE A 207 4.32 -1.77 6.94
CA PHE A 207 4.32 -2.62 8.14
C PHE A 207 3.80 -1.84 9.34
N SER A 208 3.24 -2.57 10.31
CA SER A 208 2.73 -2.02 11.58
C SER A 208 3.80 -1.19 12.29
N ILE A 209 3.42 -0.02 12.81
CA ILE A 209 4.30 0.81 13.64
C ILE A 209 4.87 -0.04 14.79
N PRO A 210 6.16 0.12 15.14
CA PRO A 210 6.70 -0.60 16.28
C PRO A 210 5.89 -0.27 17.55
N ALA A 211 5.67 -1.26 18.42
CA ALA A 211 4.88 -1.07 19.64
C ALA A 211 5.40 0.09 20.53
N TYR A 212 6.71 0.35 20.49
CA TYR A 212 7.32 1.48 21.20
C TYR A 212 6.90 2.84 20.63
N ALA A 213 6.72 2.96 19.30
CA ALA A 213 6.27 4.20 18.66
C ALA A 213 4.76 4.42 18.83
N VAL A 214 3.96 3.35 18.93
CA VAL A 214 2.55 3.42 19.33
C VAL A 214 2.41 3.90 20.78
N THR A 215 3.19 3.34 21.70
CA THR A 215 3.22 3.77 23.11
C THR A 215 3.64 5.24 23.25
N ALA A 216 4.49 5.71 22.33
CA ALA A 216 4.95 7.08 22.28
C ALA A 216 3.95 8.04 21.59
N GLY A 217 2.80 7.54 21.07
CA GLY A 217 1.70 8.35 20.54
C GLY A 217 1.72 8.60 19.04
N ILE A 218 2.50 7.84 18.25
CA ILE A 218 2.39 7.87 16.77
C ILE A 218 1.21 6.98 16.37
N ASN A 219 0.13 7.57 15.86
CA ASN A 219 -1.00 6.82 15.32
C ASN A 219 -0.76 6.55 13.83
N PRO A 220 -0.84 5.29 13.35
CA PRO A 220 -0.69 4.99 11.93
C PRO A 220 -1.81 5.58 11.10
N ILE A 221 -1.50 5.96 9.86
CA ILE A 221 -2.50 6.01 8.81
C ILE A 221 -3.07 4.60 8.73
N THR A 222 -4.35 4.45 9.01
CA THR A 222 -5.04 3.18 8.78
C THR A 222 -5.12 3.03 7.27
N LEU A 223 -4.14 2.35 6.68
CA LEU A 223 -4.24 1.91 5.30
C LEU A 223 -5.42 0.93 5.25
N VAL A 224 -6.59 1.43 4.86
CA VAL A 224 -7.60 0.55 4.30
C VAL A 224 -6.94 -0.11 3.10
N SER A 225 -6.74 -1.43 3.16
CA SER A 225 -6.30 -2.17 1.98
C SER A 225 -7.23 -1.77 0.83
N PRO A 226 -6.70 -1.46 -0.38
CA PRO A 226 -7.58 -1.37 -1.53
C PRO A 226 -8.30 -2.71 -1.57
N THR A 227 -9.62 -2.66 -1.32
CA THR A 227 -10.47 -3.81 -1.52
C THR A 227 -10.21 -4.22 -2.96
N THR A 228 -9.69 -5.42 -3.19
CA THR A 228 -9.53 -5.99 -4.53
C THR A 228 -10.75 -5.60 -5.34
N ALA A 229 -10.53 -4.85 -6.42
CA ALA A 229 -11.60 -4.43 -7.32
C ALA A 229 -12.49 -5.65 -7.56
N PRO A 230 -13.80 -5.60 -7.23
CA PRO A 230 -14.66 -6.73 -7.54
C PRO A 230 -14.54 -6.99 -9.04
N THR A 231 -14.27 -8.23 -9.42
CA THR A 231 -14.47 -8.74 -10.78
C THR A 231 -15.78 -8.12 -11.29
N PRO A 232 -15.82 -7.49 -12.48
CA PRO A 232 -16.93 -6.64 -12.89
C PRO A 232 -18.21 -7.47 -12.87
N THR A 233 -18.96 -7.31 -11.78
CA THR A 233 -20.32 -7.77 -11.68
C THR A 233 -21.14 -6.58 -12.13
N ALA A 234 -22.01 -6.82 -13.11
CA ALA A 234 -22.79 -5.81 -13.82
C ALA A 234 -23.32 -4.70 -12.90
N LYS A 235 -23.21 -3.46 -13.38
CA LYS A 235 -23.82 -2.23 -12.86
C LYS A 235 -25.11 -2.50 -12.06
N PRO A 236 -25.19 -2.16 -10.77
CA PRO A 236 -26.48 -2.11 -10.09
C PRO A 236 -27.26 -0.94 -10.69
N SER A 237 -28.38 -1.30 -11.31
CA SER A 237 -29.47 -0.38 -11.61
C SER A 237 -29.91 0.36 -10.35
N ALA A 238 -30.47 1.55 -10.53
CA ALA A 238 -30.98 2.42 -9.48
C ALA A 238 -31.72 1.67 -8.36
N THR A 239 -31.50 2.12 -7.13
CA THR A 239 -32.23 1.68 -5.93
C THR A 239 -33.73 1.66 -6.19
N PRO A 240 -34.43 0.51 -6.14
CA PRO A 240 -35.88 0.51 -6.14
C PRO A 240 -36.35 0.96 -4.76
N GLU A 241 -37.15 2.03 -4.74
CA GLU A 241 -37.99 2.36 -3.61
C GLU A 241 -38.80 1.15 -3.13
N PHE A 242 -38.97 1.07 -1.81
CA PHE A 242 -39.73 0.06 -1.10
C PHE A 242 -41.14 -0.13 -1.68
N SER A 243 -41.36 -1.25 -2.38
CA SER A 243 -42.69 -1.71 -2.76
C SER A 243 -43.09 -2.90 -1.89
N LYS A 244 -43.93 -2.63 -0.88
CA LYS A 244 -44.73 -3.53 -0.03
C LYS A 244 -43.99 -4.71 0.63
N VAL A 245 -43.97 -4.73 1.97
CA VAL A 245 -43.48 -5.87 2.76
C VAL A 245 -44.43 -7.06 2.61
N VAL A 246 -43.97 -8.16 1.98
CA VAL A 246 -44.79 -9.35 1.66
C VAL A 246 -44.52 -10.50 2.65
N LYS A 247 -45.58 -11.24 3.00
CA LYS A 247 -45.48 -12.52 3.73
C LYS A 247 -45.28 -13.68 2.75
N TYR A 248 -44.22 -14.44 2.93
CA TYR A 248 -43.88 -15.62 2.14
C TYR A 248 -44.44 -16.88 2.79
N SER A 249 -44.95 -17.79 1.96
CA SER A 249 -45.43 -19.09 2.42
C SER A 249 -44.30 -20.08 2.71
N THR A 250 -43.14 -19.92 2.07
CA THR A 250 -41.97 -20.80 2.24
C THR A 250 -40.66 -20.03 2.06
N CYS A 251 -39.57 -20.56 2.61
CA CYS A 251 -38.23 -20.00 2.45
C CYS A 251 -37.73 -20.00 1.00
N ALA A 252 -38.17 -20.95 0.18
CA ALA A 252 -37.84 -20.96 -1.24
C ALA A 252 -38.36 -19.69 -1.94
N LYS A 253 -39.59 -19.26 -1.65
CA LYS A 253 -40.15 -18.03 -2.23
C LYS A 253 -39.45 -16.77 -1.73
N ALA A 254 -39.08 -16.76 -0.45
CA ALA A 254 -38.31 -15.65 0.12
C ALA A 254 -36.90 -15.57 -0.50
N ARG A 255 -36.25 -16.71 -0.78
CA ARG A 255 -34.98 -16.80 -1.52
C ARG A 255 -35.12 -16.31 -2.95
N THR A 256 -36.17 -16.73 -3.66
CA THR A 256 -36.45 -16.26 -5.03
C THR A 256 -36.68 -14.74 -5.07
N ALA A 257 -37.25 -14.17 -4.01
CA ALA A 257 -37.43 -12.72 -3.88
C ALA A 257 -36.16 -11.98 -3.42
N GLY A 258 -35.06 -12.69 -3.13
CA GLY A 258 -33.77 -12.09 -2.77
C GLY A 258 -33.72 -11.48 -1.37
N VAL A 259 -34.62 -11.87 -0.46
CA VAL A 259 -34.75 -11.24 0.86
C VAL A 259 -34.27 -12.11 2.03
N THR A 260 -33.72 -13.29 1.74
CA THR A 260 -33.17 -14.22 2.75
C THR A 260 -31.64 -14.12 2.85
N PRO A 261 -31.03 -14.33 4.03
CA PRO A 261 -31.69 -14.63 5.30
C PRO A 261 -32.46 -13.40 5.81
N ILE A 262 -33.70 -13.60 6.28
CA ILE A 262 -34.53 -12.51 6.79
C ILE A 262 -34.12 -12.29 8.25
N VAL A 263 -33.31 -11.27 8.50
CA VAL A 263 -32.74 -11.00 9.83
C VAL A 263 -33.59 -9.97 10.58
N ARG A 264 -34.02 -10.31 11.82
CA ARG A 264 -34.85 -9.43 12.67
C ARG A 264 -34.22 -8.07 12.94
N SER A 265 -32.91 -8.02 13.16
CA SER A 265 -32.17 -6.77 13.44
C SER A 265 -32.03 -5.88 12.21
N LYS A 266 -32.06 -6.45 11.00
CA LYS A 266 -31.91 -5.68 9.74
C LYS A 266 -33.25 -5.17 9.20
N ASN A 267 -34.32 -5.96 9.30
CA ASN A 267 -35.65 -5.55 8.86
C ASN A 267 -36.75 -6.17 9.72
N LYS A 268 -37.07 -5.51 10.84
CA LYS A 268 -38.03 -5.98 11.84
C LYS A 268 -39.44 -6.16 11.28
N ALA A 269 -39.86 -5.33 10.33
CA ALA A 269 -41.19 -5.42 9.70
C ALA A 269 -41.31 -6.67 8.83
N LEU A 270 -40.32 -6.91 7.96
CA LEU A 270 -40.29 -8.10 7.10
C LEU A 270 -40.12 -9.39 7.91
N TYR A 271 -39.27 -9.35 8.94
CA TYR A 271 -39.10 -10.48 9.84
C TYR A 271 -40.40 -10.81 10.59
N ASN A 272 -41.10 -9.82 11.15
CA ASN A 272 -42.33 -10.07 11.91
C ASN A 272 -43.45 -10.69 11.05
N LEU A 273 -43.53 -10.33 9.77
CA LEU A 273 -44.47 -10.93 8.82
C LEU A 273 -44.11 -12.39 8.48
N ASN A 274 -42.83 -12.76 8.56
CA ASN A 274 -42.28 -14.05 8.12
C ASN A 274 -41.70 -14.92 9.24
N LYS A 275 -41.87 -14.53 10.52
CA LYS A 275 -41.28 -15.21 11.69
C LYS A 275 -41.66 -16.70 11.83
N GLY A 276 -42.72 -17.15 11.16
CA GLY A 276 -43.07 -18.58 11.12
C GLY A 276 -42.13 -19.43 10.26
N LEU A 277 -41.24 -18.80 9.48
CA LEU A 277 -40.21 -19.46 8.69
C LEU A 277 -38.86 -19.55 9.44
N ASP A 278 -38.74 -18.89 10.59
CA ASP A 278 -37.64 -19.05 11.53
C ASP A 278 -37.95 -20.25 12.43
N ARG A 279 -37.30 -21.38 12.15
CA ARG A 279 -37.67 -22.69 12.75
C ARG A 279 -37.02 -22.88 14.12
N ASP A 280 -35.82 -22.39 14.28
CA ASP A 280 -34.99 -22.44 15.49
C ASP A 280 -35.13 -21.19 16.39
N LYS A 281 -35.82 -20.15 15.90
CA LYS A 281 -36.26 -18.96 16.63
C LYS A 281 -35.12 -18.08 17.13
N ASP A 282 -33.99 -18.10 16.44
CA ASP A 282 -32.80 -17.35 16.81
C ASP A 282 -32.86 -15.87 16.36
N GLY A 283 -33.88 -15.50 15.58
CA GLY A 283 -34.02 -14.15 15.03
C GLY A 283 -33.66 -14.04 13.55
N VAL A 284 -33.38 -15.16 12.88
CA VAL A 284 -33.09 -15.24 11.46
C VAL A 284 -34.03 -16.26 10.80
N ALA A 285 -34.90 -15.78 9.90
CA ALA A 285 -35.77 -16.68 9.14
C ALA A 285 -35.11 -17.08 7.82
N CYS A 286 -35.23 -18.35 7.46
CA CYS A 286 -34.73 -18.90 6.19
C CYS A 286 -33.22 -18.80 6.00
N GLU A 287 -32.47 -19.18 7.03
CA GLU A 287 -31.04 -19.53 6.91
C GLU A 287 -30.78 -20.58 5.82
#